data_AF-A0A6P1HUI1-F1
#
_entry.id   AF-A0A6P1HUI1-F1
#
_cell.length_a   1.000
_cell.length_b   1.000
_cell.length_c   1.000
_cell.angle_alpha   90.00
_cell.angle_beta   90.00
_cell.angle_gamma   90.00
#
_symmetry.space_group_name_H-M   'P 1'
#
loop_
_entity.id
_entity.type
_entity.pdbx_description
1 polymer ?
#
loop_
_entity_poly.entity_id
_entity_poly.type
_entity_poly.pdbx_seq_one_letter_code
_entity_poly.pdbx_strand_id
1 'polypeptide(L)'
;MTETTIGPATRGADSVGGVDIRIEDDASPIVRLIARTIADSLRADSSLLPAGLSGAIAIRSHDTPQAATLTIADGAIAVSGGVFVEPDLDATVDLNQFFAPVGEPVGSPELLGVAVALLSPPLPDWKTAAVSFWDKARSVPGIPDMLVAVIEGPDGVEQVVAGEGETHYVIAGPPELLAAVFTGAVDLLAALSTGLMGVRGTLSQLSVLVAASWKVRYDV
;
A
#
# COMPACT_ATOMS: atom_id res chain seq x y z
N MET A 1 -26.76 -19.40 13.06
CA MET A 1 -26.08 -18.36 12.28
C MET A 1 -25.38 -17.46 13.27
N THR A 2 -24.07 -17.60 13.41
CA THR A 2 -23.26 -16.75 14.27
C THR A 2 -23.00 -15.47 13.49
N GLU A 3 -23.56 -14.36 13.98
CA GLU A 3 -23.24 -13.01 13.54
C GLU A 3 -21.74 -12.79 13.82
N THR A 4 -20.93 -12.67 12.77
CA THR A 4 -19.57 -12.15 12.90
C THR A 4 -19.70 -10.65 13.04
N THR A 5 -19.91 -10.17 14.26
CA THR A 5 -19.84 -8.75 14.57
C THR A 5 -18.38 -8.33 14.46
N ILE A 6 -18.06 -7.67 13.34
CA ILE A 6 -16.81 -6.93 13.18
C ILE A 6 -16.76 -5.90 14.31
N GLY A 7 -15.74 -5.98 15.16
CA GLY A 7 -15.56 -5.05 16.26
C GLY A 7 -15.40 -3.60 15.73
N PRO A 8 -15.85 -2.58 16.47
CA PRO A 8 -15.61 -1.20 16.07
C PRO A 8 -14.10 -0.94 15.97
N ALA A 9 -13.67 -0.20 14.94
CA ALA A 9 -12.26 0.17 14.75
C ALA A 9 -11.68 0.80 16.03
N THR A 10 -10.80 0.08 16.72
CA THR A 10 -10.33 0.47 18.08
C THR A 10 -8.83 0.27 18.28
N ARG A 11 -7.99 0.78 17.37
CA ARG A 11 -6.65 1.32 17.74
C ARG A 11 -5.97 2.07 16.60
N GLY A 12 -5.24 3.14 16.96
CA GLY A 12 -4.33 3.89 16.09
C GLY A 12 -3.96 5.26 16.65
N ALA A 13 -3.31 5.32 17.83
CA ALA A 13 -2.96 6.58 18.51
C ALA A 13 -1.79 7.36 17.88
N ASP A 14 -1.63 7.30 16.56
CA ASP A 14 -0.66 8.12 15.83
C ASP A 14 -1.46 8.97 14.85
N SER A 15 -1.82 10.18 15.29
CA SER A 15 -2.37 11.19 14.39
C SER A 15 -1.35 11.45 13.29
N VAL A 16 -1.66 11.10 12.04
CA VAL A 16 -0.79 11.35 10.90
C VAL A 16 -1.23 12.64 10.25
N GLY A 17 -0.36 13.65 10.24
CA GLY A 17 -0.73 14.98 9.73
C GLY A 17 -1.86 15.64 10.52
N GLY A 18 -2.11 15.22 11.77
CA GLY A 18 -3.24 15.70 12.58
C GLY A 18 -4.57 14.98 12.34
N VAL A 19 -4.59 13.94 11.50
CA VAL A 19 -5.77 13.09 11.24
C VAL A 19 -5.64 11.76 11.97
N ASP A 20 -6.70 11.34 12.66
CA ASP A 20 -6.79 10.04 13.33
C ASP A 20 -7.22 8.95 12.34
N ILE A 21 -6.41 7.91 12.16
CA ILE A 21 -6.71 6.78 11.25
C ILE A 21 -7.02 5.54 12.09
N ARG A 22 -8.21 4.98 11.93
CA ARG A 22 -8.70 3.84 12.73
C ARG A 22 -8.99 2.64 11.85
N ILE A 23 -8.56 1.46 12.27
CA ILE A 23 -8.89 0.18 11.62
C ILE A 23 -9.39 -0.85 12.64
N GLU A 24 -9.99 -1.93 12.15
CA GLU A 24 -10.37 -3.11 12.93
C GLU A 24 -9.13 -3.80 13.52
N ASP A 25 -9.26 -4.42 14.70
CA ASP A 25 -8.15 -5.14 15.34
C ASP A 25 -7.65 -6.32 14.48
N ASP A 26 -8.58 -7.04 13.87
CA ASP A 26 -8.37 -8.14 12.93
C ASP A 26 -8.48 -7.71 11.47
N ALA A 27 -8.11 -6.45 11.18
CA ALA A 27 -8.21 -5.85 9.87
C ALA A 27 -7.69 -6.77 8.75
N SER A 28 -8.54 -6.97 7.75
CA SER A 28 -8.21 -7.72 6.54
C SER A 28 -7.10 -7.01 5.72
N PRO A 29 -6.43 -7.72 4.79
CA PRO A 29 -5.35 -7.12 3.99
C PRO A 29 -5.75 -5.85 3.22
N ILE A 30 -6.97 -5.77 2.68
CA ILE A 30 -7.44 -4.57 1.97
C ILE A 30 -7.59 -3.37 2.91
N VAL A 31 -8.08 -3.59 4.14
CA VAL A 31 -8.22 -2.54 5.17
C VAL A 31 -6.85 -2.00 5.56
N ARG A 32 -5.89 -2.89 5.81
CA ARG A 32 -4.51 -2.53 6.14
C ARG A 32 -3.84 -1.76 5.01
N LEU A 33 -3.99 -2.25 3.77
CA LEU A 33 -3.44 -1.59 2.57
C LEU A 33 -3.99 -0.17 2.43
N ILE A 34 -5.30 -0.01 2.51
CA ILE A 34 -5.96 1.31 2.41
C ILE A 34 -5.49 2.23 3.54
N ALA A 35 -5.56 1.81 4.80
CA ALA A 35 -5.19 2.66 5.93
C ALA A 35 -3.72 3.10 5.86
N ARG A 36 -2.83 2.19 5.50
CA ARG A 36 -1.41 2.48 5.29
C ARG A 36 -1.20 3.45 4.12
N THR A 37 -1.93 3.28 3.02
CA THR A 37 -1.85 4.16 1.84
C THR A 37 -2.31 5.59 2.19
N ILE A 38 -3.40 5.71 2.94
CA ILE A 38 -3.91 6.98 3.48
C ILE A 38 -2.88 7.64 4.40
N ALA A 39 -2.28 6.87 5.31
CA ALA A 39 -1.24 7.37 6.21
C ALA A 39 -0.02 7.89 5.44
N ASP A 40 0.40 7.20 4.38
CA ASP A 40 1.52 7.63 3.54
C ASP A 40 1.19 8.93 2.79
N SER A 41 -0.02 9.06 2.25
CA SER A 41 -0.50 10.30 1.61
C SER A 41 -0.56 11.47 2.59
N LEU A 42 -1.13 11.27 3.78
CA LEU A 42 -1.25 12.31 4.81
C LEU A 42 0.10 12.72 5.41
N ARG A 43 1.09 11.83 5.41
CA ARG A 43 2.46 12.17 5.82
C ARG A 43 3.15 13.04 4.77
N ALA A 44 2.82 12.86 3.49
CA ALA A 44 3.34 13.68 2.41
C ALA A 44 2.63 15.05 2.33
N ASP A 45 1.30 15.06 2.52
CA ASP A 45 0.48 16.26 2.54
C ASP A 45 -0.69 16.09 3.52
N SER A 46 -0.62 16.79 4.65
CA SER A 46 -1.68 16.75 5.66
C SER A 46 -2.94 17.53 5.29
N SER A 47 -2.91 18.30 4.20
CA SER A 47 -4.05 19.13 3.75
C SER A 47 -5.04 18.38 2.85
N LEU A 48 -4.76 17.12 2.53
CA LEU A 48 -5.58 16.27 1.66
C LEU A 48 -6.99 16.00 2.20
N LEU A 49 -7.22 16.23 3.50
CA LEU A 49 -8.53 16.09 4.13
C LEU A 49 -9.12 17.48 4.46
N PRO A 50 -10.10 17.97 3.66
CA PRO A 50 -10.77 19.24 3.95
C PRO A 50 -11.49 19.21 5.30
N ALA A 51 -11.42 20.32 6.03
CA ALA A 51 -12.13 20.48 7.30
C ALA A 51 -13.66 20.41 7.08
N GLY A 52 -14.34 19.60 7.90
CA GLY A 52 -15.79 19.45 7.85
C GLY A 52 -16.31 18.50 6.77
N LEU A 53 -15.42 17.89 5.98
CA LEU A 53 -15.83 16.81 5.07
C LEU A 53 -16.28 15.59 5.88
N SER A 54 -17.39 15.00 5.48
CA SER A 54 -17.90 13.77 6.05
C SER A 54 -18.55 12.90 4.98
N GLY A 55 -18.44 11.58 5.11
CA GLY A 55 -19.12 10.65 4.22
C GLY A 55 -18.54 9.25 4.27
N ALA A 56 -19.22 8.32 3.60
CA ALA A 56 -18.82 6.94 3.44
C ALA A 56 -18.37 6.65 2.00
N ILE A 57 -17.19 6.06 1.84
CA ILE A 57 -16.61 5.69 0.56
C ILE A 57 -16.43 4.18 0.54
N ALA A 58 -17.11 3.50 -0.38
CA ALA A 58 -16.89 2.10 -0.67
C ALA A 58 -15.76 1.93 -1.70
N ILE A 59 -14.76 1.13 -1.35
CA ILE A 59 -13.67 0.73 -2.24
C ILE A 59 -13.77 -0.78 -2.48
N ARG A 60 -13.85 -1.19 -3.75
CA ARG A 60 -13.99 -2.58 -4.17
C ARG A 60 -12.83 -3.00 -5.06
N SER A 61 -12.23 -4.15 -4.79
CA SER A 61 -11.25 -4.75 -5.70
C SER A 61 -11.94 -5.16 -6.99
N HIS A 62 -11.34 -4.86 -8.15
CA HIS A 62 -11.90 -5.28 -9.44
C HIS A 62 -11.75 -6.79 -9.72
N ASP A 63 -10.74 -7.42 -9.12
CA ASP A 63 -10.27 -8.78 -9.41
C ASP A 63 -10.43 -9.76 -8.24
N THR A 64 -10.83 -9.27 -7.06
CA THR A 64 -11.07 -10.10 -5.88
C THR A 64 -12.40 -9.73 -5.22
N PRO A 65 -12.99 -10.62 -4.39
CA PRO A 65 -14.19 -10.28 -3.62
C PRO A 65 -13.97 -9.26 -2.50
N GLN A 66 -12.76 -8.71 -2.34
CA GLN A 66 -12.42 -7.81 -1.25
C GLN A 66 -13.06 -6.44 -1.45
N ALA A 67 -13.60 -5.89 -0.37
CA ALA A 67 -14.09 -4.52 -0.30
C ALA A 67 -13.82 -3.94 1.09
N ALA A 68 -13.80 -2.62 1.16
CA ALA A 68 -13.68 -1.86 2.40
C ALA A 68 -14.51 -0.59 2.33
N THR A 69 -14.87 -0.06 3.50
CA THR A 69 -15.53 1.24 3.64
C THR A 69 -14.59 2.18 4.37
N LEU A 70 -14.36 3.37 3.81
CA LEU A 70 -13.74 4.49 4.48
C LEU A 70 -14.86 5.40 4.99
N THR A 71 -14.87 5.69 6.28
CA THR A 71 -15.77 6.68 6.87
C THR A 71 -14.96 7.88 7.31
N ILE A 72 -15.27 9.04 6.74
CA ILE A 72 -14.68 10.33 7.11
C ILE A 72 -15.67 11.03 8.03
N ALA A 73 -15.24 11.38 9.24
CA ALA A 73 -16.02 12.18 10.18
C ALA A 73 -15.11 12.80 11.23
N ASP A 74 -15.42 14.04 11.65
CA ASP A 74 -14.77 14.71 12.80
C ASP A 74 -13.22 14.75 12.74
N GLY A 75 -12.65 14.87 11.53
CA GLY A 75 -11.19 14.87 11.34
C GLY A 75 -10.53 13.49 11.54
N ALA A 76 -11.31 12.42 11.52
CA ALA A 76 -10.85 11.05 11.56
C ALA A 76 -11.26 10.29 10.30
N ILE A 77 -10.48 9.26 9.96
CA ILE A 77 -10.76 8.31 8.90
C ILE A 77 -10.82 6.92 9.54
N ALA A 78 -11.99 6.29 9.54
CA ALA A 78 -12.14 4.89 9.90
C ALA A 78 -12.15 4.03 8.64
N VAL A 79 -11.39 2.94 8.62
CA VAL A 79 -11.40 1.96 7.52
C VAL A 79 -11.86 0.62 8.08
N SER A 80 -12.94 0.09 7.52
CA SER A 80 -13.52 -1.20 7.90
C SER A 80 -13.63 -2.13 6.70
N GLY A 81 -13.59 -3.44 6.92
CA GLY A 81 -13.82 -4.43 5.89
C GLY A 81 -15.27 -4.41 5.40
N GLY A 82 -15.49 -4.79 4.15
CA GLY A 82 -16.82 -4.88 3.55
C GLY A 82 -17.50 -3.53 3.30
N VAL A 83 -18.76 -3.59 2.85
CA VAL A 83 -19.64 -2.45 2.63
C VAL A 83 -20.97 -2.75 3.31
N PHE A 84 -21.19 -2.14 4.48
CA PHE A 84 -22.34 -2.41 5.35
C PHE A 84 -23.27 -1.21 5.50
N VAL A 85 -22.94 -0.08 4.88
CA VAL A 85 -23.75 1.14 4.81
C VAL A 85 -23.87 1.55 3.34
N GLU A 86 -24.92 2.31 3.03
CA GLU A 86 -25.02 2.93 1.70
C GLU A 86 -23.89 3.96 1.55
N PRO A 87 -23.00 3.82 0.56
CA PRO A 87 -21.89 4.75 0.39
C PRO A 87 -22.33 6.02 -0.32
N ASP A 88 -21.74 7.15 0.08
CA ASP A 88 -21.83 8.42 -0.66
C ASP A 88 -20.97 8.40 -1.94
N LEU A 89 -19.98 7.49 -2.00
CA LEU A 89 -19.15 7.20 -3.16
C LEU A 89 -18.85 5.70 -3.25
N ASP A 90 -19.16 5.05 -4.37
CA ASP A 90 -18.78 3.67 -4.67
C ASP A 90 -17.76 3.65 -5.81
N ALA A 91 -16.57 3.09 -5.55
CA ALA A 91 -15.49 2.98 -6.51
C ALA A 91 -14.95 1.54 -6.58
N THR A 92 -14.89 1.01 -7.80
CA THR A 92 -14.13 -0.21 -8.10
C THR A 92 -12.72 0.18 -8.57
N VAL A 93 -11.69 -0.50 -8.05
CA VAL A 93 -10.29 -0.12 -8.24
C VAL A 93 -9.40 -1.31 -8.53
N ASP A 94 -8.26 -1.04 -9.19
CA ASP A 94 -7.15 -1.98 -9.30
C ASP A 94 -6.13 -1.74 -8.18
N LEU A 95 -6.07 -2.68 -7.22
CA LEU A 95 -5.16 -2.64 -6.08
C LEU A 95 -3.68 -2.82 -6.49
N ASN A 96 -3.41 -3.29 -7.70
CA ASN A 96 -2.07 -3.46 -8.27
C ASN A 96 -1.68 -2.32 -9.21
N GLN A 97 -2.58 -1.35 -9.44
CA GLN A 97 -2.31 -0.13 -10.20
C GLN A 97 -2.64 1.12 -9.38
N PHE A 98 -2.11 1.22 -8.17
CA PHE A 98 -2.26 2.41 -7.31
C PHE A 98 -3.73 2.82 -7.07
N PHE A 99 -4.61 1.84 -6.85
CA PHE A 99 -6.05 2.08 -6.70
C PHE A 99 -6.68 2.78 -7.93
N ALA A 100 -6.12 2.59 -9.13
CA ALA A 100 -6.68 3.16 -10.36
C ALA A 100 -8.15 2.73 -10.52
N PRO A 101 -9.08 3.66 -10.76
CA PRO A 101 -10.48 3.32 -10.97
C PRO A 101 -10.67 2.38 -12.16
N VAL A 102 -11.47 1.33 -11.97
CA VAL A 102 -11.92 0.43 -13.02
C VAL A 102 -13.39 0.72 -13.27
N GLY A 103 -13.66 1.43 -14.36
CA GLY A 103 -14.98 1.99 -14.65
C GLY A 103 -15.17 3.38 -14.04
N GLU A 104 -16.39 3.91 -14.13
CA GLU A 104 -16.74 5.22 -13.60
C GLU A 104 -17.21 5.08 -12.13
N PRO A 105 -16.55 5.74 -11.16
CA PRO A 105 -17.03 5.81 -9.79
C PRO A 105 -18.40 6.48 -9.71
N VAL A 106 -19.25 6.02 -8.79
CA VAL A 106 -20.62 6.52 -8.64
C VAL A 106 -20.77 7.24 -7.31
N GLY A 107 -21.26 8.48 -7.32
CA GLY A 107 -21.57 9.23 -6.10
C GLY A 107 -20.90 10.60 -6.06
N SER A 108 -20.53 11.06 -4.86
CA SER A 108 -20.04 12.40 -4.58
C SER A 108 -18.72 12.72 -5.29
N PRO A 109 -18.67 13.73 -6.19
CA PRO A 109 -17.42 14.16 -6.83
C PRO A 109 -16.39 14.72 -5.84
N GLU A 110 -16.85 15.32 -4.74
CA GLU A 110 -15.98 15.84 -3.69
C GLU A 110 -15.25 14.70 -2.96
N LEU A 111 -15.99 13.64 -2.58
CA LEU A 111 -15.39 12.46 -1.97
C LEU A 111 -14.48 11.72 -2.97
N LEU A 112 -14.78 11.77 -4.26
CA LEU A 112 -13.92 11.16 -5.29
C LEU A 112 -12.57 11.86 -5.35
N GLY A 113 -12.54 13.19 -5.36
CA GLY A 113 -11.30 13.96 -5.34
C GLY A 113 -10.43 13.62 -4.13
N VAL A 114 -11.05 13.49 -2.95
CA VAL A 114 -10.36 13.11 -1.72
C VAL A 114 -9.90 11.66 -1.74
N ALA A 115 -10.72 10.73 -2.22
CA ALA A 115 -10.35 9.31 -2.34
C ALA A 115 -9.11 9.14 -3.25
N VAL A 116 -9.11 9.80 -4.42
CA VAL A 116 -7.98 9.75 -5.37
C VAL A 116 -6.71 10.29 -4.71
N ALA A 117 -6.81 11.43 -4.01
CA ALA A 117 -5.66 12.04 -3.36
C ALA A 117 -5.11 11.20 -2.19
N LEU A 118 -5.99 10.64 -1.36
CA LEU A 118 -5.58 9.81 -0.23
C LEU A 118 -5.05 8.43 -0.63
N LEU A 119 -5.52 7.87 -1.74
CA LEU A 119 -5.12 6.54 -2.22
C LEU A 119 -3.97 6.56 -3.24
N SER A 120 -3.41 7.74 -3.52
CA SER A 120 -2.30 7.93 -4.46
C SER A 120 -1.11 8.66 -3.80
N PRO A 121 -0.46 8.07 -2.78
CA PRO A 121 0.69 8.70 -2.15
C PRO A 121 1.81 8.91 -3.18
N PRO A 122 2.54 10.04 -3.11
CA PRO A 122 3.68 10.25 -3.97
C PRO A 122 4.76 9.19 -3.69
N LEU A 123 5.32 8.62 -4.75
CA LEU A 123 6.43 7.67 -4.62
C LEU A 123 7.75 8.43 -4.40
N PRO A 124 8.59 7.98 -3.45
CA PRO A 124 9.96 8.45 -3.36
C PRO A 124 10.79 7.93 -4.54
N ASP A 125 11.99 8.48 -4.71
CA ASP A 125 12.99 7.90 -5.61
C ASP A 125 13.27 6.42 -5.26
N TRP A 126 13.51 5.61 -6.28
CA TRP A 126 13.67 4.16 -6.14
C TRP A 126 14.83 3.75 -5.23
N LYS A 127 15.91 4.55 -5.16
CA LYS A 127 17.02 4.26 -4.24
C LYS A 127 16.60 4.48 -2.80
N THR A 128 15.88 5.57 -2.54
CA THR A 128 15.31 5.87 -1.21
C THR A 128 14.28 4.81 -0.81
N ALA A 129 13.43 4.38 -1.75
CA ALA A 129 12.47 3.32 -1.55
C ALA A 129 13.15 1.99 -1.18
N ALA A 130 14.21 1.61 -1.91
CA ALA A 130 14.95 0.37 -1.65
C ALA A 130 15.58 0.33 -0.25
N VAL A 131 16.20 1.43 0.19
CA VAL A 131 16.77 1.53 1.54
C VAL A 131 15.68 1.45 2.61
N SER A 132 14.59 2.20 2.43
CA SER A 132 13.46 2.20 3.39
C SER A 132 12.77 0.83 3.47
N PHE A 133 12.63 0.15 2.33
CA PHE A 133 12.15 -1.22 2.28
C PHE A 133 13.05 -2.14 3.09
N TRP A 134 14.37 -2.04 2.88
CA TRP A 134 15.34 -2.90 3.57
C TRP A 134 15.29 -2.72 5.09
N ASP A 135 15.17 -1.48 5.58
CA ASP A 135 15.06 -1.20 7.01
C ASP A 135 13.85 -1.90 7.66
N LYS A 136 12.72 -1.99 6.94
CA LYS A 136 11.50 -2.69 7.41
C LYS A 136 11.59 -4.20 7.25
N ALA A 137 12.20 -4.64 6.15
CA ALA A 137 12.23 -6.03 5.73
C ALA A 137 13.29 -6.85 6.46
N ARG A 138 14.51 -6.31 6.66
CA ARG A 138 15.71 -7.06 7.09
C ARG A 138 15.59 -7.89 8.36
N SER A 139 14.58 -7.63 9.20
CA SER A 139 14.32 -8.41 10.40
C SER A 139 13.53 -9.70 10.16
N VAL A 140 13.02 -9.92 8.94
CA VAL A 140 12.25 -11.12 8.59
C VAL A 140 13.19 -12.33 8.51
N PRO A 141 12.91 -13.41 9.25
CA PRO A 141 13.75 -14.61 9.21
C PRO A 141 13.96 -15.16 7.80
N GLY A 142 15.21 -15.41 7.44
CA GLY A 142 15.59 -15.95 6.13
C GLY A 142 15.89 -14.92 5.05
N ILE A 143 15.78 -13.61 5.35
CA ILE A 143 16.27 -12.57 4.44
C ILE A 143 17.82 -12.60 4.41
N PRO A 144 18.45 -12.48 3.22
CA PRO A 144 19.90 -12.31 3.03
C PRO A 144 20.46 -11.06 3.71
N ASP A 145 21.78 -10.89 3.66
CA ASP A 145 22.46 -9.77 4.33
C ASP A 145 22.25 -8.41 3.65
N MET A 146 21.99 -8.41 2.34
CA MET A 146 21.74 -7.18 1.58
C MET A 146 20.72 -7.33 0.44
N LEU A 147 20.13 -6.18 0.08
CA LEU A 147 19.37 -5.98 -1.15
C LEU A 147 20.19 -5.16 -2.13
N VAL A 148 20.31 -5.65 -3.36
CA VAL A 148 20.84 -4.89 -4.50
C VAL A 148 19.68 -4.59 -5.44
N ALA A 149 19.28 -3.33 -5.54
CA ALA A 149 18.30 -2.89 -6.54
C ALA A 149 19.04 -2.27 -7.73
N VAL A 150 18.62 -2.62 -8.94
CA VAL A 150 19.33 -2.29 -10.18
C VAL A 150 18.35 -1.73 -11.20
N ILE A 151 18.76 -0.67 -11.89
CA ILE A 151 18.08 -0.19 -13.10
C ILE A 151 19.06 -0.23 -14.28
N GLU A 152 18.54 -0.42 -15.48
CA GLU A 152 19.28 -0.28 -16.73
C GLU A 152 18.67 0.88 -17.52
N GLY A 153 19.47 1.90 -17.79
CA GLY A 153 19.06 3.10 -18.51
C GLY A 153 20.01 3.45 -19.66
N PRO A 154 19.73 4.56 -20.37
CA PRO A 154 20.56 5.00 -21.50
C PRO A 154 22.03 5.25 -21.13
N ASP A 155 22.29 5.65 -19.89
CA ASP A 155 23.62 5.95 -19.36
C ASP A 155 24.31 4.71 -18.74
N GLY A 156 23.68 3.54 -18.82
CA GLY A 156 24.19 2.27 -18.32
C GLY A 156 23.44 1.74 -17.10
N VAL A 157 24.15 0.93 -16.30
CA VAL A 157 23.59 0.28 -15.12
C VAL A 157 23.80 1.15 -13.89
N GLU A 158 22.70 1.46 -13.20
CA GLU A 158 22.75 2.07 -11.88
C GLU A 158 22.27 1.07 -10.82
N GLN A 159 22.86 1.15 -9.63
CA GLN A 159 22.50 0.28 -8.52
C GLN A 159 22.49 1.01 -7.18
N VAL A 160 21.70 0.50 -6.25
CA VAL A 160 21.75 0.83 -4.82
C VAL A 160 21.89 -0.48 -4.04
N VAL A 161 22.73 -0.44 -3.00
CA VAL A 161 22.92 -1.56 -2.08
C VAL A 161 22.41 -1.12 -0.71
N ALA A 162 21.50 -1.90 -0.13
CA ALA A 162 20.99 -1.69 1.22
C ALA A 162 21.35 -2.91 2.08
N GLY A 163 22.02 -2.67 3.21
CA GLY A 163 22.57 -3.72 4.07
C GLY A 163 24.06 -3.97 3.85
N GLU A 164 24.60 -4.92 4.61
CA GLU A 164 26.02 -5.29 4.63
C GLU A 164 26.15 -6.81 4.85
N GLY A 165 26.98 -7.49 4.06
CA GLY A 165 27.29 -8.91 4.21
C GLY A 165 27.56 -9.60 2.87
N GLU A 166 27.46 -10.92 2.82
CA GLU A 166 27.86 -11.72 1.65
C GLU A 166 26.67 -12.20 0.82
N THR A 167 25.55 -12.51 1.47
CA THR A 167 24.34 -13.02 0.81
C THR A 167 23.45 -11.87 0.35
N HIS A 168 22.89 -11.97 -0.86
CA HIS A 168 22.11 -10.86 -1.40
C HIS A 168 20.95 -11.27 -2.30
N TYR A 169 19.94 -10.43 -2.33
CA TYR A 169 18.99 -10.35 -3.45
C TYR A 169 19.52 -9.40 -4.51
N VAL A 170 19.25 -9.71 -5.78
CA VAL A 170 19.25 -8.68 -6.84
C VAL A 170 17.84 -8.53 -7.37
N ILE A 171 17.32 -7.30 -7.39
CA ILE A 171 16.04 -6.96 -7.99
C ILE A 171 16.28 -5.91 -9.06
N ALA A 172 15.84 -6.18 -10.28
CA ALA A 172 16.04 -5.29 -11.42
C ALA A 172 14.71 -4.96 -12.09
N GLY A 173 14.50 -3.71 -12.48
CA GLY A 173 13.29 -3.27 -13.19
C GLY A 173 13.27 -1.76 -13.43
N PRO A 174 12.20 -1.22 -14.03
CA PRO A 174 12.02 0.23 -14.17
C PRO A 174 12.05 0.94 -12.82
N PRO A 175 12.63 2.16 -12.74
CA PRO A 175 12.77 2.87 -11.48
C PRO A 175 11.42 3.13 -10.79
N GLU A 176 10.38 3.48 -11.54
CA GLU A 176 9.05 3.73 -11.00
C GLU A 176 8.42 2.45 -10.43
N LEU A 177 8.60 1.31 -11.10
CA LEU A 177 8.08 0.03 -10.65
C LEU A 177 8.83 -0.48 -9.41
N LEU A 178 10.15 -0.29 -9.36
CA LEU A 178 10.95 -0.58 -8.16
C LEU A 178 10.48 0.27 -6.97
N ALA A 179 10.32 1.58 -7.17
CA ALA A 179 9.80 2.47 -6.13
C ALA A 179 8.42 2.01 -5.64
N ALA A 180 7.52 1.65 -6.56
CA ALA A 180 6.18 1.18 -6.24
C ALA A 180 6.18 -0.15 -5.46
N VAL A 181 7.05 -1.10 -5.82
CA VAL A 181 7.16 -2.39 -5.13
C VAL A 181 7.83 -2.24 -3.76
N PHE A 182 8.90 -1.44 -3.65
CA PHE A 182 9.59 -1.20 -2.38
C PHE A 182 8.76 -0.40 -1.39
N THR A 183 7.90 0.48 -1.89
CA THR A 183 6.87 1.12 -1.06
C THR A 183 5.60 0.28 -0.97
N GLY A 184 5.56 -0.96 -1.44
CA GLY A 184 4.37 -1.82 -1.34
C GLY A 184 3.11 -1.27 -2.02
N ALA A 185 3.19 -0.21 -2.83
CA ALA A 185 2.06 0.31 -3.61
C ALA A 185 1.62 -0.70 -4.68
N VAL A 186 2.57 -1.48 -5.21
CA VAL A 186 2.31 -2.60 -6.12
C VAL A 186 2.77 -3.91 -5.47
N ASP A 187 2.00 -4.98 -5.64
CA ASP A 187 2.38 -6.31 -5.14
C ASP A 187 3.58 -6.87 -5.91
N LEU A 188 4.54 -7.46 -5.19
CA LEU A 188 5.77 -7.98 -5.78
C LEU A 188 5.50 -9.09 -6.81
N LEU A 189 4.58 -10.02 -6.53
CA LEU A 189 4.27 -11.12 -7.45
C LEU A 189 3.52 -10.61 -8.68
N ALA A 190 2.58 -9.68 -8.49
CA ALA A 190 1.91 -9.01 -9.60
C ALA A 190 2.94 -8.30 -10.51
N ALA A 191 3.87 -7.53 -9.93
CA ALA A 191 4.93 -6.86 -10.68
C ALA A 191 5.86 -7.85 -11.40
N LEU A 192 6.26 -8.97 -10.77
CA LEU A 192 7.05 -10.01 -11.42
C LEU A 192 6.31 -10.68 -12.59
N SER A 193 4.99 -10.85 -12.48
CA SER A 193 4.17 -11.46 -13.53
C SER A 193 4.11 -10.64 -14.82
N THR A 194 4.39 -9.33 -14.75
CA THR A 194 4.48 -8.45 -15.92
C THR A 194 5.70 -8.74 -16.80
N GLY A 195 6.74 -9.40 -16.25
CA GLY A 195 8.03 -9.59 -16.91
C GLY A 195 8.90 -8.33 -17.00
N LEU A 196 8.43 -7.17 -16.52
CA LEU A 196 9.20 -5.92 -16.48
C LEU A 196 10.21 -5.87 -15.34
N MET A 197 10.07 -6.76 -14.36
CA MET A 197 10.95 -6.86 -13.21
C MET A 197 11.47 -8.29 -13.04
N GLY A 198 12.71 -8.43 -12.60
CA GLY A 198 13.35 -9.70 -12.33
C GLY A 198 13.98 -9.75 -10.94
N VAL A 199 13.98 -10.94 -10.34
CA VAL A 199 14.68 -11.21 -9.08
C VAL A 199 15.70 -12.32 -9.32
N ARG A 200 16.94 -12.12 -8.87
CA ARG A 200 17.97 -13.15 -8.85
C ARG A 200 18.05 -13.74 -7.43
N GLY A 201 17.82 -15.05 -7.34
CA GLY A 201 17.89 -15.81 -6.09
C GLY A 201 17.32 -17.22 -6.26
N THR A 202 17.20 -17.96 -5.16
CA THR A 202 16.49 -19.26 -5.13
C THR A 202 14.98 -19.06 -4.94
N LEU A 203 14.17 -20.08 -5.23
CA LEU A 203 12.72 -20.03 -4.95
C LEU A 203 12.42 -19.87 -3.45
N SER A 204 13.23 -20.46 -2.58
CA SER A 204 13.10 -20.27 -1.12
C SER A 204 13.35 -18.82 -0.73
N GLN A 205 14.38 -18.20 -1.31
CA GLN A 205 14.67 -16.79 -1.14
C GLN A 205 13.53 -15.91 -1.70
N LEU A 206 12.97 -16.24 -2.85
CA LEU A 206 11.82 -15.53 -3.40
C LEU A 206 10.61 -15.59 -2.45
N SER A 207 10.32 -16.77 -1.87
CA SER A 207 9.24 -16.92 -0.89
C SER A 207 9.40 -16.00 0.31
N VAL A 208 10.63 -15.86 0.84
CA VAL A 208 10.91 -14.95 1.96
C VAL A 208 10.77 -13.49 1.54
N LEU A 209 11.23 -13.14 0.34
CA LEU A 209 11.12 -11.78 -0.19
C LEU A 209 9.66 -11.35 -0.38
N VAL A 210 8.78 -12.28 -0.80
CA VAL A 210 7.33 -12.03 -0.89
C VAL A 210 6.73 -11.79 0.51
N ALA A 211 7.11 -12.60 1.50
CA ALA A 211 6.66 -12.35 2.88
C ALA A 211 7.13 -10.97 3.39
N ALA A 212 8.36 -10.57 3.04
CA ALA A 212 8.92 -9.27 3.37
C ALA A 212 8.20 -8.10 2.68
N SER A 213 7.82 -8.26 1.40
CA SER A 213 7.06 -7.24 0.68
C SER A 213 5.64 -7.09 1.24
N TRP A 214 5.02 -8.17 1.70
CA TRP A 214 3.72 -8.11 2.40
C TRP A 214 3.80 -7.41 3.75
N LYS A 215 4.89 -7.59 4.51
CA LYS A 215 5.14 -6.79 5.71
C LYS A 215 5.14 -5.30 5.42
N VAL A 216 5.77 -4.86 4.32
CA VAL A 216 5.76 -3.44 3.92
C VAL A 216 4.40 -3.00 3.37
N ARG A 217 3.75 -3.84 2.58
CA ARG A 217 2.47 -3.54 1.91
C ARG A 217 1.30 -3.44 2.89
N TYR A 218 1.26 -4.31 3.89
CA TYR A 218 0.15 -4.45 4.85
C TYR A 218 0.50 -4.05 6.28
N ASP A 219 1.74 -3.61 6.54
CA ASP A 219 2.23 -3.19 7.86
C ASP A 219 2.02 -4.28 8.95
N VAL A 220 2.61 -5.46 8.72
CA VAL A 220 2.47 -6.69 9.57
C VAL A 220 3.79 -7.27 10.06
#